data_AF-A0A522DNR4-F1
#
_entry.id   AF-A0A522DNR4-F1
#
_cell.length_a   1.000
_cell.length_b   1.000
_cell.length_c   1.000
_cell.angle_alpha   90.00
_cell.angle_beta   90.00
_cell.angle_gamma   90.00
#
_symmetry.space_group_name_H-M   'P 1'
#
loop_
_entity.id
_entity.type
_entity.pdbx_description
1 polymer ?
#
loop_
_entity_poly.entity_id
_entity_poly.type
_entity_poly.pdbx_seq_one_letter_code
_entity_poly.pdbx_strand_id
1 'polypeptide(L)'
;MSVNNAQLKSIVERIERLEEEKKAIGQDIKDIYAEAKGNGFDVAALREIVRLRKQDPNERQEQETILETYMQALGMLPLFAAAAE
;
A
#
# COMPACT_ATOMS: atom_id res chain seq x y z
N MET A 1 9.18 -0.52 -40.58
CA MET A 1 8.41 -1.34 -39.62
C MET A 1 6.94 -1.11 -39.91
N SER A 2 6.22 -2.09 -40.44
CA SER A 2 4.78 -1.95 -40.73
C SER A 2 3.97 -2.27 -39.47
N VAL A 3 3.13 -1.33 -39.05
CA VAL A 3 2.23 -1.51 -37.91
C VAL A 3 1.00 -2.28 -38.38
N ASN A 4 0.68 -3.40 -37.72
CA ASN A 4 -0.54 -4.14 -37.97
C ASN A 4 -1.70 -3.48 -37.20
N ASN A 5 -2.56 -2.76 -37.91
CA ASN A 5 -3.69 -2.01 -37.33
C ASN A 5 -4.66 -2.88 -36.50
N ALA A 6 -4.84 -4.15 -36.86
CA ALA A 6 -5.72 -5.05 -36.09
C ALA A 6 -5.10 -5.46 -34.75
N GLN A 7 -3.77 -5.71 -34.74
CA GLN A 7 -3.03 -6.01 -33.52
C GLN A 7 -2.98 -4.79 -32.58
N LEU A 8 -2.76 -3.59 -33.12
CA LEU A 8 -2.78 -2.36 -32.35
C LEU A 8 -4.15 -2.13 -31.70
N LYS A 9 -5.24 -2.29 -32.46
CA LYS A 9 -6.61 -2.15 -31.95
C LYS A 9 -6.90 -3.13 -30.80
N SER A 10 -6.53 -4.40 -30.96
CA SER A 10 -6.72 -5.41 -29.90
C SER A 10 -5.93 -5.10 -28.62
N ILE A 11 -4.71 -4.56 -28.73
CA ILE A 11 -3.92 -4.15 -27.56
C ILE A 11 -4.61 -3.00 -26.82
N VAL A 12 -5.07 -1.96 -27.55
CA VAL A 12 -5.74 -0.79 -26.96
C VAL A 12 -7.01 -1.21 -26.24
N GLU A 13 -7.90 -1.97 -26.89
CA GLU A 13 -9.16 -2.42 -26.29
C GLU A 13 -8.94 -3.24 -25.00
N ARG A 14 -7.90 -4.08 -24.97
CA ARG A 14 -7.55 -4.85 -23.76
C ARG A 14 -7.05 -3.95 -22.63
N ILE A 15 -6.29 -2.90 -22.94
CA ILE A 15 -5.79 -1.94 -21.95
C ILE A 15 -6.95 -1.10 -21.41
N GLU A 16 -7.84 -0.60 -22.27
CA GLU A 16 -9.00 0.20 -21.86
C GLU A 16 -9.89 -0.58 -20.89
N ARG A 17 -10.19 -1.84 -21.19
CA ARG A 17 -10.94 -2.71 -20.28
C ARG A 17 -10.23 -2.87 -18.93
N LEU A 18 -8.91 -3.07 -18.92
CA LEU A 18 -8.14 -3.19 -17.67
C LEU A 18 -8.11 -1.87 -16.87
N GLU A 19 -8.07 -0.72 -17.54
CA GLU A 19 -8.15 0.59 -16.86
C GLU A 19 -9.55 0.84 -16.27
N GLU A 20 -10.62 0.38 -16.94
CA GLU A 20 -11.97 0.41 -16.38
C GLU A 20 -12.11 -0.49 -15.14
N GLU A 21 -11.61 -1.73 -15.20
CA GLU A 21 -11.59 -2.66 -14.06
C GLU A 21 -10.78 -2.08 -12.89
N LYS A 22 -9.59 -1.53 -13.17
CA LYS A 22 -8.74 -0.87 -12.17
C LYS A 22 -9.42 0.34 -11.54
N LYS A 23 -10.18 1.12 -12.31
CA LYS A 23 -10.97 2.24 -11.79
C LYS A 23 -12.07 1.76 -10.85
N ALA A 24 -12.79 0.71 -11.22
CA ALA A 24 -13.82 0.12 -10.37
C ALA A 24 -13.22 -0.38 -9.04
N ILE A 25 -12.15 -1.17 -9.08
CA ILE A 25 -11.43 -1.63 -7.89
C ILE A 25 -10.94 -0.45 -7.04
N GLY A 26 -10.42 0.60 -7.68
CA GLY A 26 -9.99 1.81 -7.00
C GLY A 26 -11.12 2.55 -6.29
N GLN A 27 -12.35 2.46 -6.79
CA GLN A 27 -13.53 3.01 -6.13
C GLN A 27 -13.94 2.16 -4.93
N ASP A 28 -14.00 0.83 -5.09
CA ASP A 28 -14.33 -0.09 -3.99
C ASP A 28 -13.36 0.09 -2.80
N ILE A 29 -12.06 0.23 -3.08
CA ILE A 29 -11.05 0.49 -2.04
C ILE A 29 -11.32 1.82 -1.31
N LYS A 30 -11.75 2.87 -2.04
CA LYS A 30 -12.07 4.16 -1.41
C LYS A 30 -13.30 4.05 -0.51
N ASP A 31 -14.31 3.30 -0.94
CA ASP A 31 -15.54 3.11 -0.18
C ASP A 31 -15.26 2.35 1.13
N ILE A 32 -14.39 1.33 1.10
CA ILE A 32 -13.91 0.63 2.31
C ILE A 32 -13.19 1.59 3.27
N TYR A 33 -12.29 2.45 2.77
CA TYR A 33 -11.63 3.44 3.62
C TYR A 33 -12.61 4.49 4.17
N ALA A 34 -13.65 4.85 3.41
CA ALA A 34 -14.69 5.76 3.87
C ALA A 34 -15.55 5.13 4.97
N GLU A 35 -15.91 3.85 4.82
CA GLU A 35 -16.58 3.07 5.86
C GLU A 35 -15.73 2.98 7.13
N ALA A 36 -14.44 2.64 7.01
CA ALA A 36 -13.52 2.61 8.13
C ALA A 36 -13.46 3.95 8.87
N LYS A 37 -13.44 5.07 8.13
CA LYS A 37 -13.52 6.41 8.72
C LYS A 37 -14.83 6.63 9.48
N GLY A 38 -15.96 6.21 8.92
CA GLY A 38 -17.27 6.30 9.56
C GLY A 38 -17.35 5.48 10.85
N ASN A 39 -16.63 4.35 10.90
CA ASN A 39 -16.50 3.48 12.06
C ASN A 39 -15.45 3.97 13.09
N GLY A 40 -14.81 5.13 12.84
CA GLY A 40 -13.87 5.74 13.78
C GLY A 40 -12.41 5.32 13.64
N PHE A 41 -12.04 4.59 12.58
CA PHE A 41 -10.65 4.22 12.33
C PHE A 41 -9.83 5.36 11.70
N ASP A 42 -8.55 5.44 12.03
CA ASP A 42 -7.59 6.33 11.36
C ASP A 42 -7.21 5.74 9.98
N VAL A 43 -7.71 6.37 8.92
CA VAL A 43 -7.45 5.95 7.54
C VAL A 43 -5.98 6.10 7.14
N ALA A 44 -5.25 7.06 7.69
CA ALA A 44 -3.83 7.23 7.38
C ALA A 44 -3.01 6.07 7.96
N ALA A 45 -3.29 5.70 9.21
CA ALA A 45 -2.69 4.52 9.84
C ALA A 45 -3.01 3.23 9.08
N LEU A 46 -4.27 3.03 8.66
CA LEU A 46 -4.65 1.86 7.87
C LEU A 46 -3.92 1.78 6.53
N ARG A 47 -3.77 2.90 5.81
CA ARG A 47 -3.00 2.95 4.56
C ARG A 47 -1.54 2.58 4.77
N GLU A 48 -0.95 3.05 5.87
CA GLU A 48 0.42 2.71 6.22
C GLU A 48 0.57 1.23 6.55
N ILE A 49 -0.36 0.65 7.31
CA ILE A 49 -0.41 -0.80 7.56
C ILE A 49 -0.49 -1.59 6.25
N VAL A 50 -1.38 -1.21 5.33
CA VAL A 50 -1.51 -1.88 4.02
C VAL A 50 -0.22 -1.76 3.21
N ARG A 51 0.47 -0.61 3.26
CA ARG A 51 1.77 -0.40 2.61
C ARG A 51 2.84 -1.31 3.20
N LEU A 52 2.95 -1.36 4.52
CA LEU A 52 3.89 -2.24 5.23
C LEU A 52 3.64 -3.72 4.95
N ARG A 53 2.37 -4.14 4.86
CA ARG A 53 1.99 -5.52 4.55
C ARG A 53 2.28 -5.94 3.10
N LYS A 54 2.53 -4.99 2.20
CA LYS A 54 2.92 -5.26 0.80
C LYS A 54 4.43 -5.42 0.61
N GLN A 55 5.22 -4.98 1.58
CA GLN A 55 6.68 -5.13 1.53
C GLN A 55 7.08 -6.58 1.77
N ASP A 56 8.24 -6.98 1.25
CA ASP A 56 8.82 -8.27 1.58
C ASP A 56 9.12 -8.33 3.10
N PRO A 57 8.73 -9.41 3.80
CA PRO A 57 8.93 -9.51 5.25
C PRO A 57 10.40 -9.40 5.69
N ASN A 58 11.34 -9.91 4.90
CA ASN A 58 12.76 -9.86 5.23
C ASN A 58 13.29 -8.44 5.03
N GLU A 59 12.98 -7.80 3.91
CA GLU A 59 13.34 -6.39 3.67
C GLU A 59 12.79 -5.47 4.76
N ARG A 60 11.54 -5.72 5.20
CA ARG A 60 10.92 -4.97 6.29
C ARG A 60 11.68 -5.17 7.61
N GLN A 61 12.02 -6.41 7.95
CA GLN A 61 12.75 -6.73 9.18
C GLN A 61 14.14 -6.08 9.21
N GLU A 62 14.83 -6.07 8.07
CA GLU A 62 16.13 -5.40 7.93
C GLU A 62 15.99 -3.89 8.16
N GLN A 63 14.98 -3.26 7.54
CA GLN A 63 14.69 -1.83 7.71
C GLN A 63 14.32 -1.49 9.17
N GLU A 64 13.49 -2.30 9.81
CA GLU A 64 13.10 -2.13 11.21
C GLU A 64 14.31 -2.20 12.14
N THR A 65 15.24 -3.14 11.92
CA THR A 65 16.47 -3.28 12.72
C THR A 65 17.37 -2.05 12.62
N ILE A 66 17.53 -1.50 11.41
CA ILE A 66 18.31 -0.28 11.17
C ILE A 66 17.63 0.91 11.85
N LEU A 67 16.31 1.04 11.69
CA LEU A 67 15.54 2.13 12.28
C LEU A 67 15.63 2.11 13.80
N GLU A 68 15.45 0.94 14.41
CA GLU A 68 15.58 0.75 15.87
C GLU A 68 16.96 1.19 16.36
N THR A 69 18.03 0.80 15.66
CA THR A 69 19.41 1.21 15.98
C THR A 69 19.55 2.73 16.01
N TYR A 70 18.99 3.42 15.01
CA TYR A 70 19.03 4.89 14.95
C TYR A 70 18.14 5.54 16.01
N MET A 71 16.94 5.02 16.26
CA MET A 71 16.06 5.52 17.31
C MET A 71 16.70 5.37 18.69
N GLN A 72 17.39 4.26 18.95
CA GLN A 72 18.16 4.05 20.17
C GLN A 72 19.25 5.11 20.33
N ALA A 73 20.04 5.35 19.28
CA ALA A 73 21.11 6.35 19.30
C ALA A 73 20.58 7.78 19.52
N LEU A 74 19.35 8.06 19.07
CA LEU A 74 18.67 9.33 19.26
C LEU A 74 17.90 9.45 20.59
N GLY A 75 17.89 8.41 21.43
CA GLY A 75 17.14 8.41 22.69
C GLY A 75 15.62 8.39 22.50
N MET A 76 15.14 7.95 21.34
CA MET A 76 13.72 7.90 20.98
C MET A 76 13.03 6.58 21.37
N LEU A 77 13.71 5.71 22.14
CA LEU A 77 13.14 4.46 22.64
C LEU A 77 12.59 4.59 24.07
N PRO A 78 11.44 3.95 24.38
CA PRO A 78 10.76 2.99 23.51
C PRO A 78 9.39 3.49 23.05
N LEU A 79 9.15 3.50 21.74
CA LEU A 79 7.81 3.79 21.19
C LEU A 79 6.77 2.70 21.58
N PHE A 80 7.21 1.52 22.09
CA PHE A 80 6.34 0.39 22.46
C PHE A 80 6.74 -0.41 23.72
N ALA A 81 7.70 0.00 24.56
CA ALA A 81 8.07 -0.83 25.74
C ALA A 81 7.16 -0.64 26.97
N ALA A 82 6.00 0.00 26.82
CA ALA A 82 5.03 0.19 27.91
C ALA A 82 3.75 -0.66 27.74
N ALA A 83 3.86 -1.84 27.12
CA ALA A 83 2.74 -2.81 27.04
C ALA A 83 3.14 -4.24 27.42
N ALA A 84 4.16 -4.37 28.27
CA ALA A 84 4.54 -5.63 28.89
C ALA A 84 4.83 -5.42 30.39
N GLU A 85 3.80 -5.00 31.13
CA GLU A 85 3.60 -5.33 32.55
C GLU A 85 2.18 -5.84 32.74
#